data_AF-A0A1F2ZX14-F1
#
_entry.id   AF-A0A1F2ZX14-F1
#
_cell.length_a   1.000
_cell.length_b   1.000
_cell.length_c   1.000
_cell.angle_alpha   90.00
_cell.angle_beta   90.00
_cell.angle_gamma   90.00
#
_symmetry.space_group_name_H-M   'P 1'
#
loop_
_entity.id
_entity.type
_entity.pdbx_description
1 polymer ?
#
loop_
_entity_poly.entity_id
_entity_poly.type
_entity_poly.pdbx_seq_one_letter_code
_entity_poly.pdbx_strand_id
1 'polypeptide(L)' 'MATMDEAKQRTADAEEHRKSYQGIMKASTEVGVPLCMGLAIFFTQLVMANGIAVAFISFAVVYVFAWWVVKTFFTHH' A
#
# COMPACT_ATOMS: atom_id res chain seq x y z
N MET A 1 -41.74 7.50 8.60
CA MET A 1 -41.29 6.36 7.78
C MET A 1 -39.87 6.54 7.22
N ALA A 2 -39.38 7.78 7.04
CA ALA A 2 -38.01 8.06 6.58
C ALA A 2 -36.85 7.61 7.51
N THR A 3 -37.11 7.41 8.81
CA THR A 3 -36.05 7.12 9.80
C THR A 3 -35.55 5.68 9.79
N MET A 4 -36.37 4.72 9.35
CA MET A 4 -36.01 3.30 9.27
C MET A 4 -35.15 3.00 8.03
N ASP A 5 -35.44 3.65 6.90
CA ASP A 5 -34.65 3.51 5.68
C ASP A 5 -33.27 4.18 5.81
N GLU A 6 -33.19 5.36 6.45
CA GLU A 6 -31.90 6.01 6.76
C GLU A 6 -31.05 5.18 7.74
N ALA A 7 -31.67 4.58 8.77
CA ALA A 7 -30.95 3.71 9.69
C ALA A 7 -30.39 2.46 9.00
N LYS A 8 -31.18 1.86 8.09
CA LYS A 8 -30.78 0.69 7.30
C LYS A 8 -29.67 1.01 6.30
N GLN A 9 -29.73 2.19 5.67
CA GLN A 9 -28.69 2.68 4.77
C GLN A 9 -27.36 2.92 5.50
N ARG A 10 -27.40 3.58 6.67
CA ARG A 10 -26.19 3.80 7.49
C ARG A 10 -25.53 2.50 7.94
N THR A 11 -26.31 1.47 8.27
CA THR A 11 -25.76 0.15 8.60
C THR A 11 -25.11 -0.52 7.39
N ALA A 12 -25.72 -0.42 6.20
CA ALA A 12 -25.15 -0.97 4.98
C ALA A 12 -23.82 -0.28 4.59
N ASP A 13 -23.79 1.06 4.67
CA ASP A 13 -22.57 1.84 4.40
C ASP A 13 -21.46 1.50 5.42
N ALA A 14 -21.81 1.34 6.70
CA ALA A 14 -20.86 0.94 7.73
C ALA A 14 -20.29 -0.48 7.50
N GLU A 15 -21.10 -1.41 7.02
CA GLU A 15 -20.65 -2.76 6.64
C GLU A 15 -19.71 -2.73 5.44
N GLU A 16 -20.00 -1.91 4.43
CA GLU A 16 -19.15 -1.74 3.25
C GLU A 16 -17.79 -1.12 3.59
N HIS A 17 -17.78 -0.07 4.43
CA HIS A 17 -16.55 0.52 4.95
C HIS A 17 -15.74 -0.47 5.78
N ARG A 18 -16.39 -1.27 6.63
CA ARG A 18 -15.72 -2.30 7.43
C ARG A 18 -15.09 -3.38 6.56
N LYS A 19 -15.77 -3.83 5.51
CA LYS A 19 -15.25 -4.81 4.55
C LYS A 19 -14.03 -4.27 3.82
N SER A 20 -14.11 -3.04 3.31
CA SER A 20 -12.99 -2.37 2.65
C SER A 20 -11.79 -2.21 3.59
N TYR A 21 -12.03 -1.77 4.84
CA TYR A 21 -10.99 -1.62 5.85
C TYR A 21 -10.30 -2.96 6.18
N GLN A 22 -11.07 -4.03 6.39
CA GLN A 22 -10.52 -5.36 6.64
C GLN A 22 -9.72 -5.88 5.45
N GLY A 23 -10.18 -5.62 4.21
CA GLY A 23 -9.45 -5.97 2.99
C GLY A 23 -8.09 -5.28 2.90
N ILE A 24 -8.06 -3.95 3.14
CA ILE A 24 -6.83 -3.16 3.14
C ILE A 24 -5.89 -3.64 4.25
N MET A 25 -6.40 -3.84 5.46
CA MET A 25 -5.61 -4.31 6.61
C MET A 25 -4.99 -5.68 6.34
N LYS A 26 -5.76 -6.60 5.75
CA LYS A 26 -5.27 -7.93 5.40
C LYS A 26 -4.15 -7.86 4.35
N ALA A 27 -4.39 -7.15 3.24
CA ALA A 27 -3.38 -6.98 2.19
C ALA A 27 -2.11 -6.27 2.70
N SER A 28 -2.28 -5.26 3.55
CA SER A 28 -1.17 -4.54 4.17
C SER A 28 -0.35 -5.46 5.10
N THR A 29 -1.00 -6.31 5.88
CA THR A 29 -0.32 -7.19 6.83
C THR A 29 0.36 -8.38 6.13
N GLU A 30 -0.31 -8.98 5.14
CA GLU A 30 0.18 -10.18 4.44
C GLU A 30 1.28 -9.85 3.43
N VAL A 31 1.19 -8.70 2.76
CA VAL A 31 2.10 -8.36 1.65
C VAL A 31 2.83 -7.04 1.89
N GLY A 32 2.13 -5.99 2.30
CA GLY A 32 2.70 -4.65 2.43
C GLY A 32 3.85 -4.57 3.45
N VAL A 33 3.59 -4.99 4.69
CA VAL A 33 4.55 -4.91 5.79
C VAL A 33 5.80 -5.76 5.52
N PRO A 34 5.70 -7.05 5.12
CA PRO A 34 6.87 -7.85 4.78
C PRO A 34 7.71 -7.24 3.64
N LEU A 35 7.06 -6.71 2.60
CA LEU A 35 7.75 -6.14 1.44
C LEU A 35 8.47 -4.83 1.81
N CYS A 36 7.85 -3.98 2.62
CA CYS A 36 8.49 -2.79 3.17
C CYS A 36 9.70 -3.13 4.05
N MET A 37 9.61 -4.16 4.89
CA MET A 37 10.75 -4.64 5.68
C MET A 37 11.88 -5.17 4.79
N GLY A 38 11.54 -5.95 3.77
CA GLY A 38 12.52 -6.46 2.80
C GLY A 38 13.28 -5.34 2.09
N LEU A 39 12.56 -4.29 1.66
CA LEU A 39 13.19 -3.11 1.05
C LEU A 39 14.10 -2.37 2.03
N ALA A 40 13.68 -2.21 3.29
CA ALA A 40 14.52 -1.59 4.32
C ALA A 40 15.82 -2.37 4.54
N ILE A 41 15.75 -3.70 4.61
CA ILE A 41 16.93 -4.57 4.74
C ILE A 41 17.82 -4.45 3.49
N PHE A 42 17.24 -4.50 2.29
CA PHE A 42 17.96 -4.36 1.03
C PHE A 42 18.75 -3.05 0.98
N PHE A 43 18.11 -1.91 1.24
CA PHE A 43 18.78 -0.61 1.20
C PHE A 43 19.82 -0.46 2.31
N THR A 44 19.56 -0.99 3.50
CA THR A 44 20.55 -1.03 4.59
C THR A 44 21.81 -1.77 4.13
N GLN A 45 21.66 -2.96 3.55
CA GLN A 45 22.79 -3.75 3.06
C GLN A 45 23.50 -3.07 1.89
N LEU A 46 22.73 -2.44 0.99
CA LEU A 46 23.29 -1.71 -0.15
C LEU A 46 24.18 -0.55 0.29
N VAL A 47 23.73 0.23 1.29
CA VAL A 47 24.52 1.31 1.90
C VAL A 47 25.80 0.77 2.54
N MET A 48 25.71 -0.33 3.30
CA MET A 48 26.88 -0.91 3.96
C MET A 48 27.91 -1.47 2.97
N ALA A 49 27.48 -2.07 1.86
CA ALA A 49 28.36 -2.72 0.90
C ALA A 49 28.93 -1.76 -0.17
N ASN A 50 28.16 -0.78 -0.62
CA ASN A 50 28.50 0.06 -1.78
C ASN A 50 28.51 1.57 -1.47
N GLY A 51 28.24 1.95 -0.22
CA GLY A 51 28.16 3.33 0.21
C GLY A 51 26.86 4.04 -0.17
N ILE A 52 26.71 5.27 0.34
CA ILE A 52 25.47 6.05 0.27
C ILE A 52 25.12 6.46 -1.18
N ALA A 53 26.12 6.76 -2.02
CA ALA A 53 25.89 7.23 -3.39
C ALA A 53 25.13 6.20 -4.24
N VAL A 54 25.53 4.92 -4.18
CA VAL A 54 24.87 3.83 -4.91
C VAL A 54 23.46 3.60 -4.36
N ALA A 55 23.26 3.72 -3.05
CA ALA A 55 21.94 3.58 -2.45
C ALA A 55 20.93 4.63 -2.93
N PHE A 56 21.36 5.89 -3.10
CA PHE A 56 20.49 6.95 -3.63
C PHE A 56 20.08 6.70 -5.09
N ILE A 57 21.00 6.23 -5.93
CA ILE A 57 20.69 5.91 -7.33
C ILE A 57 19.68 4.75 -7.38
N SER A 58 19.94 3.68 -6.61
CA SER A 58 19.03 2.54 -6.52
C SER A 58 17.66 2.94 -5.96
N PHE A 59 17.61 3.87 -5.01
CA PHE A 59 16.35 4.42 -4.50
C PHE A 59 15.55 5.09 -5.62
N ALA A 60 16.19 5.93 -6.43
CA ALA A 60 15.53 6.57 -7.57
C ALA A 60 14.98 5.54 -8.56
N VAL A 61 15.73 4.48 -8.86
CA VAL A 61 15.27 3.38 -9.75
C VAL A 61 14.06 2.65 -9.15
N VAL A 62 14.12 2.26 -7.88
CA VAL A 62 13.00 1.59 -7.20
C VAL A 62 11.76 2.48 -7.13
N TYR A 63 11.94 3.79 -6.89
CA TYR A 63 10.84 4.75 -6.88
C TYR A 63 10.16 4.85 -8.25
N VAL A 64 10.94 5.01 -9.32
CA VAL A 64 10.40 5.07 -10.70
C VAL A 64 9.67 3.77 -11.06
N PHE A 65 10.23 2.63 -10.67
CA PHE A 65 9.57 1.34 -10.87
C PHE A 65 8.24 1.23 -10.12
N ALA A 66 8.22 1.59 -8.83
CA ALA A 66 7.00 1.59 -8.03
C ALA A 66 5.94 2.54 -8.60
N TRP A 67 6.34 3.76 -9.00
CA TRP A 67 5.47 4.71 -9.68
C TRP A 67 4.88 4.12 -10.97
N TRP A 68 5.70 3.45 -11.79
CA TRP A 68 5.24 2.82 -13.02
C TRP A 68 4.26 1.68 -12.76
N VAL A 69 4.51 0.82 -11.76
CA VAL A 69 3.59 -0.25 -11.35
C VAL A 69 2.26 0.36 -10.88
N VAL A 70 2.30 1.32 -9.96
CA VAL A 70 1.08 1.97 -9.44
C VAL A 70 0.30 2.61 -10.59
N LYS A 71 0.97 3.35 -11.46
CA LYS A 71 0.34 3.95 -12.64
C LYS A 71 -0.28 2.88 -13.53
N THR A 72 0.43 1.82 -13.87
CA THR A 72 -0.08 0.80 -14.79
C THR A 72 -1.28 0.05 -14.22
N PHE A 73 -1.27 -0.28 -12.93
CA PHE A 73 -2.37 -1.04 -12.31
C PHE A 73 -3.57 -0.18 -11.92
N PHE A 74 -3.37 1.06 -11.47
CA PHE A 74 -4.45 1.91 -10.95
C PHE A 74 -4.98 2.96 -11.94
N THR A 75 -4.35 3.16 -13.11
CA THR A 75 -4.87 4.09 -14.14
C THR A 75 -5.90 3.41 -15.08
N HIS A 76 -6.44 2.25 -14.72
CA HIS A 76 -7.51 1.55 -15.47
C HIS A 76 -8.94 1.90 -14.98
N HIS A 77 -9.14 3.12 -14.47
CA HIS A 77 -10.45 3.66 -14.10
C HIS A 77 -10.66 5.05 -14.71
#